data_AF-A0A0F8XPA6-F1
#
_entry.id   AF-A0A0F8XPA6-F1
#
_cell.length_a   1.000
_cell.length_b   1.000
_cell.length_c   1.000
_cell.angle_alpha   90.00
_cell.angle_beta   90.00
_cell.angle_gamma   90.00
#
_symmetry.space_group_name_H-M   'P 1'
#
loop_
_entity.id
_entity.type
_entity.pdbx_description
1 polymer ?
#
loop_
_entity_poly.entity_id
_entity_poly.type
_entity_poly.pdbx_seq_one_letter_code
_entity_poly.pdbx_strand_id
1 'polypeptide(L)'
;MEIQLADHNSMKKNILFSNGNRAQLLTPPYGTPVVAILKSLDIEQPKALIVLVGGASGLNESLKPRLNRLFSRGIAHAIADSNAMIMDGGTQAGVMEMMGQGIAGSFSGSN
;
A
#
# COMPACT_ATOMS: atom_id res chain seq x y z
N MET A 1 29.74 17.90 13.75
CA MET A 1 29.09 18.42 12.53
C MET A 1 27.63 18.03 12.61
N GLU A 2 26.81 18.89 13.20
CA GLU A 2 25.36 18.71 13.27
C GLU A 2 24.80 18.83 11.85
N ILE A 3 24.24 17.74 11.34
CA ILE A 3 23.46 17.80 10.10
C ILE A 3 22.12 18.36 10.52
N GLN A 4 21.96 19.66 10.32
CA GLN A 4 20.68 20.32 10.43
C GLN A 4 19.77 19.73 9.34
N LEU A 5 18.90 18.80 9.75
CA LEU A 5 17.81 18.31 8.92
C LEU A 5 16.90 19.50 8.70
N ALA A 6 17.10 20.19 7.57
CA ALA A 6 16.21 21.23 7.12
C ALA A 6 14.77 20.72 7.19
N ASP A 7 13.83 21.59 7.57
CA ASP A 7 12.40 21.33 7.48
C ASP A 7 12.05 20.90 6.06
N HIS A 8 12.07 19.59 5.82
CA HIS A 8 11.67 18.99 4.57
C HIS A 8 10.14 18.95 4.55
N ASN A 9 9.53 20.13 4.44
CA ASN A 9 8.12 20.28 4.12
C ASN A 9 7.90 19.87 2.64
N SER A 10 8.17 18.61 2.34
CA SER A 10 7.69 17.93 1.15
C SER A 10 6.22 17.68 1.42
N MET A 11 5.35 18.46 0.79
CA MET A 11 3.92 18.61 1.11
C MET A 11 3.17 17.28 1.31
N LYS A 12 3.21 16.74 2.54
CA LYS A 12 2.39 15.59 2.94
C LYS A 12 0.93 16.03 2.87
N LYS A 13 0.13 15.31 2.10
CA LYS A 13 -1.30 15.56 1.95
C LYS A 13 -2.08 14.36 2.44
N ASN A 14 -3.23 14.61 3.04
CA ASN A 14 -4.19 13.56 3.34
C ASN A 14 -5.21 13.49 2.20
N ILE A 15 -5.45 12.28 1.72
CA ILE A 15 -6.54 11.96 0.80
C ILE A 15 -7.68 11.40 1.65
N LEU A 16 -8.87 11.98 1.55
CA LEU A 16 -10.09 11.46 2.13
C LEU A 16 -10.94 10.84 1.01
N PHE A 17 -11.25 9.57 1.13
CA PHE A 17 -12.12 8.87 0.19
C PHE A 17 -13.59 9.02 0.59
N SER A 18 -14.49 8.84 -0.38
CA SER A 18 -15.95 8.96 -0.17
C SER A 18 -16.51 7.96 0.85
N ASN A 19 -15.81 6.84 1.08
CA ASN A 19 -16.14 5.84 2.11
C ASN A 19 -15.56 6.17 3.50
N GLY A 20 -14.97 7.36 3.69
CA GLY A 20 -14.40 7.80 4.96
C GLY A 20 -12.97 7.30 5.22
N ASN A 21 -12.44 6.39 4.41
CA ASN A 21 -11.04 5.95 4.52
C ASN A 21 -10.08 7.09 4.18
N ARG A 22 -8.86 7.01 4.71
CA ARG A 22 -7.83 8.05 4.55
C ARG A 22 -6.54 7.44 4.06
N ALA A 23 -5.81 8.18 3.24
CA ALA A 23 -4.45 7.84 2.83
C ALA A 23 -3.53 9.06 2.94
N GLN A 24 -2.22 8.82 3.03
CA GLN A 24 -1.19 9.85 3.00
C GLN A 24 -0.52 9.86 1.63
N LEU A 25 -0.35 11.06 1.06
CA LEU A 25 0.39 11.31 -0.16
C LEU A 25 1.62 12.14 0.18
N LEU A 26 2.79 11.66 -0.25
CA LEU A 26 4.05 12.38 -0.14
C LEU A 26 4.71 12.44 -1.52
N THR A 27 5.12 13.62 -1.94
CA THR A 27 5.89 13.84 -3.17
C THR A 27 7.27 14.38 -2.79
N PRO A 28 8.22 13.50 -2.46
CA PRO A 28 9.56 13.93 -2.02
C PRO A 28 10.38 14.45 -3.22
N PRO A 29 11.20 15.49 -3.04
CA PRO A 29 12.20 15.89 -4.04
C PRO A 29 13.13 14.74 -4.41
N TYR A 30 13.71 14.81 -5.61
CA TYR A 30 14.73 13.86 -6.03
C TYR A 30 15.91 13.87 -5.05
N GLY A 31 16.45 12.68 -4.74
CA GLY A 31 17.55 12.53 -3.78
C GLY A 31 17.13 12.56 -2.31
N THR A 32 15.84 12.71 -1.98
CA THR A 32 15.38 12.58 -0.60
C THR A 32 15.71 11.19 -0.05
N PRO A 33 16.39 11.08 1.11
CA PRO A 33 16.72 9.79 1.70
C PRO A 33 15.44 8.99 2.03
N VAL A 34 15.43 7.69 1.70
CA VAL A 34 14.28 6.80 1.94
C VAL A 34 13.86 6.79 3.42
N VAL A 35 14.82 6.84 4.35
CA VAL A 35 14.52 6.91 5.79
C VAL A 35 13.73 8.17 6.17
N ALA A 36 13.98 9.30 5.51
CA ALA A 36 13.22 10.53 5.72
C ALA A 36 11.80 10.42 5.14
N ILE A 37 11.65 9.73 4.00
CA ILE A 37 10.34 9.44 3.37
C ILE A 37 9.49 8.58 4.31
N LEU A 38 10.05 7.46 4.82
CA LEU A 38 9.34 6.54 5.72
C LEU A 38 8.94 7.23 7.02
N LYS A 39 9.84 8.03 7.61
CA LYS A 39 9.55 8.82 8.82
C LYS A 39 8.42 9.82 8.58
N SER A 40 8.43 10.51 7.44
CA SER A 40 7.36 11.47 7.10
C SER A 40 6.00 10.80 6.86
N LEU A 41 5.98 9.53 6.42
CA LEU A 41 4.76 8.74 6.22
C LEU A 41 4.29 8.01 7.49
N ASP A 42 4.94 8.23 8.63
CA ASP A 42 4.65 7.51 9.89
C ASP A 42 4.66 5.98 9.72
N ILE A 43 5.48 5.46 8.80
CA ILE A 43 5.59 4.04 8.53
C ILE A 43 6.55 3.41 9.55
N GLU A 44 5.98 2.63 10.47
CA GLU A 44 6.75 1.79 11.38
C GLU A 44 7.37 0.59 10.66
N GLN A 45 8.38 -0.03 11.28
CA GLN A 45 9.04 -1.21 10.71
C GLN A 45 8.09 -2.41 10.72
N PRO A 46 7.66 -2.95 9.55
CA PRO A 46 6.79 -4.10 9.51
C PRO A 46 7.57 -5.38 9.86
N LYS A 47 6.89 -6.41 10.37
CA LYS A 47 7.51 -7.72 10.64
C LYS A 47 7.84 -8.49 9.35
N ALA A 48 7.11 -8.19 8.27
CA ALA A 48 7.34 -8.73 6.95
C ALA A 48 6.90 -7.73 5.88
N LEU A 49 7.57 -7.74 4.73
CA LEU A 49 7.20 -6.95 3.56
C LEU A 49 6.83 -7.88 2.42
N ILE A 50 5.62 -7.72 1.88
CA ILE A 50 5.14 -8.40 0.69
C ILE A 50 5.18 -7.40 -0.46
N VAL A 51 6.05 -7.63 -1.44
CA VAL A 51 6.09 -6.80 -2.65
C VAL A 51 5.28 -7.49 -3.74
N LEU A 52 4.20 -6.84 -4.18
CA LEU A 52 3.34 -7.35 -5.24
C LEU A 52 3.72 -6.70 -6.57
N VAL A 53 4.27 -7.52 -7.47
CA VAL A 53 4.65 -7.13 -8.83
C VAL A 53 3.81 -7.93 -9.81
N GLY A 54 3.17 -7.24 -10.76
CA GLY A 54 2.31 -7.88 -11.75
C GLY A 54 1.90 -6.94 -12.87
N GLY A 55 1.15 -7.49 -13.83
CA GLY A 55 0.64 -6.72 -14.96
C GLY A 55 -0.49 -5.77 -14.59
N ALA A 56 -0.51 -4.60 -15.22
CA ALA A 56 -1.61 -3.64 -15.17
C ALA A 56 -2.72 -3.95 -16.21
N SER A 57 -2.43 -4.80 -17.19
CA SER A 57 -3.35 -5.20 -18.27
C SER A 57 -3.06 -6.62 -18.74
N GLY A 58 -3.91 -7.15 -19.63
CA GLY A 58 -3.69 -8.45 -20.28
C GLY A 58 -3.80 -9.66 -19.34
N LEU A 59 -4.43 -9.49 -18.17
CA LEU A 59 -4.65 -10.58 -17.25
C LEU A 59 -5.66 -11.56 -17.85
N ASN A 60 -5.28 -12.84 -17.95
CA ASN A 60 -6.18 -13.87 -18.44
C ASN A 60 -7.40 -13.99 -17.51
N GLU A 61 -8.61 -13.79 -18.06
CA GLU A 61 -9.88 -13.84 -17.33
C GLU A 61 -10.06 -15.15 -16.53
N SER A 62 -9.57 -16.27 -17.06
CA SER A 62 -9.64 -17.57 -16.37
C SER A 62 -8.82 -17.63 -15.08
N LEU A 63 -7.82 -16.77 -14.91
CA LEU A 63 -7.00 -16.67 -13.71
C LEU A 63 -7.60 -15.75 -12.65
N LYS A 64 -8.49 -14.82 -13.04
CA LYS A 64 -9.05 -13.82 -12.12
C LYS A 64 -9.71 -14.43 -10.88
N PRO A 65 -10.53 -15.51 -10.96
CA PRO A 65 -11.13 -16.10 -9.76
C PRO A 65 -10.10 -16.68 -8.79
N ARG A 66 -8.98 -17.23 -9.32
CA ARG A 66 -7.90 -17.79 -8.48
C ARG A 66 -7.13 -16.68 -7.79
N LEU A 67 -6.79 -15.61 -8.52
CA LEU A 67 -6.10 -14.44 -7.96
C LEU A 67 -6.97 -13.70 -6.95
N ASN A 68 -8.27 -13.56 -7.22
CA ASN A 68 -9.20 -12.96 -6.25
C ASN A 68 -9.22 -13.74 -4.92
N ARG A 69 -9.25 -15.08 -4.97
CA ARG A 69 -9.15 -15.91 -3.76
C ARG A 69 -7.80 -15.78 -3.07
N LEU A 70 -6.70 -15.74 -3.83
CA LEU A 70 -5.36 -15.55 -3.27
C LEU A 70 -5.27 -14.22 -2.52
N PHE A 71 -5.74 -13.12 -3.10
CA PHE A 71 -5.65 -11.80 -2.50
C PHE A 71 -6.59 -11.63 -1.30
N SER A 72 -7.85 -12.04 -1.42
CA SER A 72 -8.83 -11.90 -0.33
C SER A 72 -8.65 -12.90 0.82
N ARG A 73 -8.33 -14.16 0.55
CA ARG A 73 -8.25 -15.19 1.61
C ARG A 73 -6.84 -15.56 2.01
N GLY A 74 -5.89 -15.45 1.09
CA GLY A 74 -4.49 -15.72 1.37
C GLY A 74 -3.82 -14.50 1.96
N ILE A 75 -3.59 -13.48 1.12
CA ILE A 75 -2.76 -12.32 1.47
C ILE A 75 -3.43 -11.44 2.52
N ALA A 76 -4.68 -11.02 2.32
CA ALA A 76 -5.36 -10.12 3.27
C ALA A 76 -5.43 -10.70 4.69
N HIS A 77 -5.72 -12.01 4.80
CA HIS A 77 -5.78 -12.68 6.10
C HIS A 77 -4.38 -12.81 6.73
N ALA A 78 -3.37 -13.22 5.95
CA ALA A 78 -2.01 -13.34 6.44
C ALA A 78 -1.46 -12.02 7.00
N ILE A 79 -1.86 -10.88 6.41
CA ILE A 79 -1.40 -9.55 6.85
C ILE A 79 -2.07 -9.13 8.17
N ALA A 80 -3.35 -9.43 8.34
CA ALA A 80 -4.09 -9.13 9.56
C ALA A 80 -3.41 -9.75 10.80
N ASP A 81 -2.89 -10.97 10.65
CA ASP A 81 -2.31 -11.73 11.76
C ASP A 81 -0.84 -11.41 12.04
N SER A 82 -0.10 -10.87 11.07
CA SER A 82 1.38 -10.86 11.10
C SER A 82 2.04 -9.49 11.23
N ASN A 83 1.29 -8.39 11.28
CA ASN A 83 1.84 -7.02 11.16
C ASN A 83 2.77 -6.89 9.93
N ALA A 84 2.30 -7.43 8.81
CA ALA A 84 2.99 -7.33 7.53
C ALA A 84 2.54 -6.08 6.76
N MET A 85 3.37 -5.64 5.82
CA MET A 85 3.07 -4.54 4.91
C MET A 85 3.04 -5.04 3.46
N ILE A 86 2.09 -4.55 2.66
CA ILE A 86 2.12 -4.70 1.20
C ILE A 86 2.72 -3.45 0.59
N MET A 87 3.59 -3.63 -0.40
CA MET A 87 4.02 -2.59 -1.33
C MET A 87 3.71 -3.02 -2.77
N ASP A 88 3.03 -2.17 -3.53
CA ASP A 88 2.68 -2.39 -4.93
C ASP A 88 2.83 -1.10 -5.77
N GLY A 89 2.36 -1.13 -7.02
CA GLY A 89 2.41 0.02 -7.93
C GLY A 89 1.35 1.11 -7.69
N GLY A 90 0.36 0.87 -6.83
CA GLY A 90 -0.63 1.86 -6.38
C GLY A 90 -1.68 2.31 -7.39
N THR A 91 -1.75 1.73 -8.60
CA THR A 91 -2.72 2.14 -9.63
C THR A 91 -4.04 1.36 -9.54
N GLN A 92 -5.13 1.96 -10.02
CA GLN A 92 -6.41 1.26 -10.19
C GLN A 92 -6.42 0.47 -11.52
N ALA A 93 -5.51 -0.51 -11.64
CA ALA A 93 -5.44 -1.37 -12.81
C ALA A 93 -4.84 -2.76 -12.47
N GLY A 94 -5.31 -3.78 -13.19
CA GLY A 94 -4.73 -5.12 -13.18
C GLY A 94 -4.58 -5.72 -11.79
N VAL A 95 -3.37 -6.19 -11.45
CA VAL A 95 -3.10 -6.86 -10.18
C VAL A 95 -3.29 -5.94 -8.96
N MET A 96 -2.95 -4.66 -9.06
CA MET A 96 -3.07 -3.69 -7.95
C MET A 96 -4.54 -3.43 -7.59
N GLU A 97 -5.40 -3.27 -8.60
CA GLU A 97 -6.85 -3.15 -8.40
C GLU A 97 -7.41 -4.40 -7.69
N MET A 98 -7.04 -5.59 -8.16
CA MET A 98 -7.51 -6.85 -7.55
C MET A 98 -7.04 -7.02 -6.11
N MET A 99 -5.80 -6.62 -5.79
CA MET A 99 -5.29 -6.64 -4.41
C MET A 99 -6.07 -5.65 -3.53
N GLY A 100 -6.28 -4.42 -3.99
CA GLY A 100 -7.05 -3.39 -3.28
C GLY A 100 -8.48 -3.86 -2.97
N GLN A 101 -9.17 -4.49 -3.94
CA GLN A 101 -10.48 -5.08 -3.71
C GLN A 101 -10.45 -6.25 -2.73
N GLY A 102 -9.41 -7.09 -2.80
CA GLY A 102 -9.19 -8.17 -1.85
C GLY A 102 -9.07 -7.69 -0.39
N ILE A 103 -8.35 -6.58 -0.16
CA ILE A 103 -8.25 -5.94 1.15
C ILE A 103 -9.60 -5.36 1.57
N ALA A 104 -10.23 -4.54 0.72
CA ALA A 104 -11.50 -3.88 1.05
C ALA A 104 -12.60 -4.87 1.45
N GLY A 105 -12.72 -5.99 0.72
CA GLY A 105 -13.69 -7.04 1.02
C GLY A 105 -13.40 -7.82 2.31
N SER A 106 -12.14 -7.91 2.74
CA SER A 106 -11.74 -8.72 3.89
C SER A 106 -11.95 -8.01 5.25
N PHE A 107 -11.94 -6.68 5.25
CA PHE A 107 -12.08 -5.86 6.48
C PHE A 107 -13.42 -5.14 6.60
N SER A 108 -14.34 -5.29 5.64
CA SER A 108 -15.67 -4.68 5.69
C SER A 108 -16.69 -5.44 6.56
N GLY A 109 -16.30 -6.56 7.17
CA GLY A 109 -17.19 -7.44 7.96
C GLY A 109 -16.89 -7.52 9.46
N SER A 110 -15.99 -6.69 9.98
CA SER A 110 -15.54 -6.71 11.39
C SER A 110 -15.99 -5.48 12.18
N ASN A 111 -17.31 -5.23 12.22
CA ASN A 111 -17.97 -4.31 13.16
C ASN A 111 -19.03 -5.08 13.95
#